data_AF-A0A4D7JT04-F1
#
_entry.id   AF-A0A4D7JT04-F1
#
_cell.length_a   1.000
_cell.length_b   1.000
_cell.length_c   1.000
_cell.angle_alpha   90.00
_cell.angle_beta   90.00
_cell.angle_gamma   90.00
#
_symmetry.space_group_name_H-M   'P 1'
#
loop_
_entity.id
_entity.type
_entity.pdbx_description
1 polymer ?
#
loop_
_entity_poly.entity_id
_entity_poly.type
_entity_poly.pdbx_seq_one_letter_code
_entity_poly.pdbx_strand_id
1 'polypeptide(L)'
;MKKLSLIYLSLFILIFYGCEEPVFIFDPSKPSLPIYTEKGYNVAGAEVNEEYWNSSLGGGSLFKRPDTVQIIRDVGKGKLVLIVPGTITKQNDEINERKFLTLIINTDQIQSFADLPNLNNTSFQLDNSSAYGLVSDPFYYGSRYANLEVQSSSGKLNFLNARYERETSSVIISGTFGFDYVDYNGNDNSVYYGRFDFKIYESMFKTL
;
A
#
# COMPACT_ATOMS: atom_id res chain seq x y z
N MET A 1 3.12 -50.64 -5.98
CA MET A 1 3.73 -49.49 -6.69
C MET A 1 2.73 -48.40 -7.14
N LYS A 2 1.47 -48.71 -7.51
CA LYS A 2 0.49 -47.69 -7.95
C LYS A 2 0.07 -46.64 -6.89
N LYS A 3 0.18 -46.95 -5.58
CA LYS A 3 -0.21 -46.01 -4.51
C LYS A 3 0.80 -44.89 -4.24
N LEU A 4 2.09 -45.06 -4.55
CA LEU A 4 3.09 -44.00 -4.39
C LEU A 4 2.89 -42.88 -5.41
N SER A 5 2.54 -43.22 -6.66
CA SER A 5 2.32 -42.24 -7.74
C SER A 5 1.20 -41.24 -7.44
N LEU A 6 0.14 -41.67 -6.73
CA LEU A 6 -0.98 -40.79 -6.38
C LEU A 6 -0.59 -39.74 -5.34
N ILE A 7 0.28 -40.08 -4.39
CA ILE A 7 0.75 -39.16 -3.34
C ILE A 7 1.63 -38.07 -3.93
N TYR A 8 2.55 -38.41 -4.83
CA TYR A 8 3.38 -37.41 -5.51
C TYR A 8 2.56 -36.48 -6.42
N LEU A 9 1.53 -37.00 -7.10
CA LEU A 9 0.64 -36.17 -7.91
C LEU A 9 -0.18 -35.20 -7.05
N SER A 10 -0.66 -35.66 -5.88
CA SER A 10 -1.39 -34.82 -4.92
C SER A 10 -0.50 -33.71 -4.35
N LEU A 11 0.75 -34.06 -4.01
CA LEU A 11 1.73 -33.10 -3.50
C LEU A 11 2.13 -32.07 -4.57
N PHE A 12 2.20 -32.49 -5.84
CA PHE A 12 2.52 -31.61 -6.97
C PHE A 12 1.39 -30.60 -7.24
N ILE A 13 0.12 -31.03 -7.20
CA ILE A 13 -1.04 -30.14 -7.43
C ILE A 13 -1.15 -29.06 -6.34
N LEU A 14 -0.81 -29.37 -5.09
CA LEU A 14 -0.79 -28.39 -3.99
C LEU A 14 0.28 -27.31 -4.15
N ILE A 15 1.36 -27.57 -4.89
CA ILE A 15 2.45 -26.60 -5.10
C ILE A 15 2.06 -25.54 -6.15
N PHE A 16 1.13 -25.83 -7.08
CA PHE A 16 0.75 -24.90 -8.16
C PHE A 16 -0.38 -23.93 -7.81
N TYR A 17 -1.03 -24.07 -6.65
CA TYR A 17 -2.19 -23.24 -6.27
C TYR A 17 -1.84 -21.97 -5.47
N GLY A 18 -0.56 -21.66 -5.29
CA GLY A 18 -0.13 -20.80 -4.17
C GLY A 18 0.39 -19.40 -4.45
N CYS A 19 0.49 -18.92 -5.69
CA CYS A 19 1.14 -17.62 -5.94
C CYS A 19 0.36 -16.79 -6.97
N GLU A 20 -0.53 -15.91 -6.51
CA GLU A 20 -1.00 -14.80 -7.33
C GLU A 20 0.16 -13.82 -7.50
N GLU A 21 0.76 -13.78 -8.70
CA GLU A 21 1.78 -12.78 -9.01
C GLU A 21 1.13 -11.39 -9.14
N PRO A 22 1.80 -10.34 -8.65
CA PRO A 22 1.32 -8.97 -8.81
C PRO A 22 1.36 -8.63 -10.29
N VAL A 23 0.27 -8.07 -10.80
CA VAL A 23 0.17 -7.69 -12.22
C VAL A 23 0.36 -6.19 -12.35
N PHE A 24 1.60 -5.76 -12.58
CA PHE A 24 1.88 -4.37 -12.91
C PHE A 24 1.53 -4.09 -14.38
N ILE A 25 0.32 -3.57 -14.61
CA ILE A 25 -0.12 -3.13 -15.93
C ILE A 25 0.13 -1.63 -16.03
N PHE A 26 0.96 -1.21 -16.97
CA PHE A 26 1.28 0.20 -17.20
C PHE A 26 0.05 0.98 -17.68
N ASP A 27 -0.15 2.20 -17.18
CA ASP A 27 -1.13 3.14 -17.72
C ASP A 27 -0.67 3.63 -19.11
N PRO A 28 -1.44 3.41 -20.21
CA PRO A 28 -1.06 3.87 -21.54
C PRO A 28 -0.84 5.39 -21.65
N SER A 29 -1.52 6.18 -20.82
CA SER A 29 -1.39 7.63 -20.77
C SER A 29 -0.22 8.11 -19.90
N LYS A 30 0.22 7.28 -18.95
CA LYS A 30 1.37 7.52 -18.06
C LYS A 30 2.11 6.20 -17.76
N PRO A 31 2.99 5.75 -18.67
CA PRO A 31 3.60 4.41 -18.58
C PRO A 31 4.49 4.17 -17.36
N SER A 32 4.75 5.16 -16.51
CA SER A 32 5.48 4.97 -15.25
C SER A 32 4.57 4.64 -14.06
N LEU A 33 3.25 4.70 -14.25
CA LEU A 33 2.25 4.46 -13.21
C LEU A 33 1.44 3.20 -13.51
N PRO A 34 0.98 2.47 -12.49
CA PRO A 34 0.06 1.37 -12.71
C PRO A 34 -1.30 1.91 -13.17
N ILE A 35 -1.95 1.15 -14.05
CA ILE A 35 -3.35 1.35 -14.38
C ILE A 35 -4.20 1.08 -13.13
N TYR A 36 -5.28 1.85 -13.01
CA TYR A 36 -6.27 1.66 -11.95
C TYR A 36 -7.24 0.53 -12.36
N THR A 37 -7.36 -0.55 -11.57
CA THR A 37 -8.19 -1.72 -11.96
C THR A 37 -9.29 -2.11 -11.00
N GLU A 38 -9.19 -1.77 -9.71
CA GLU A 38 -10.08 -2.21 -8.63
C GLU A 38 -10.12 -3.73 -8.45
N LYS A 39 -9.08 -4.45 -8.88
CA LYS A 39 -9.02 -5.92 -8.84
C LYS A 39 -8.14 -6.46 -7.72
N GLY A 40 -7.50 -5.59 -6.95
CA GLY A 40 -6.57 -5.96 -5.89
C GLY A 40 -5.28 -6.55 -6.46
N TYR A 41 -4.72 -5.94 -7.51
CA TYR A 41 -3.47 -6.39 -8.15
C TYR A 41 -2.21 -6.17 -7.31
N ASN A 42 -2.36 -5.64 -6.10
CA ASN A 42 -1.29 -5.42 -5.14
C ASN A 42 -0.23 -4.46 -5.68
N VAL A 43 -0.70 -3.39 -6.32
CA VAL A 43 0.14 -2.38 -6.94
C VAL A 43 -0.21 -0.97 -6.47
N ALA A 44 0.79 -0.10 -6.44
CA ALA A 44 0.60 1.34 -6.30
C ALA A 44 1.70 2.09 -7.04
N GLY A 45 1.43 3.37 -7.31
CA GLY A 45 2.43 4.26 -7.87
C GLY A 45 2.02 5.72 -7.76
N ALA A 46 3.02 6.59 -7.78
CA ALA A 46 2.87 8.04 -7.75
C ALA A 46 4.10 8.70 -8.35
N GLU A 47 3.95 9.95 -8.76
CA GLU A 47 5.07 10.84 -9.05
C GLU A 47 5.44 11.56 -7.75
N VAL A 48 6.70 11.49 -7.33
CA VAL A 48 7.24 12.09 -6.11
C VAL A 48 8.41 12.98 -6.50
N ASN A 49 8.24 14.30 -6.41
CA ASN A 49 9.24 15.29 -6.84
C ASN A 49 9.83 15.00 -8.24
N GLU A 50 8.96 14.78 -9.24
CA GLU A 50 9.34 14.43 -10.63
C GLU A 50 9.96 13.01 -10.81
N GLU A 51 10.17 12.27 -9.73
CA GLU A 51 10.61 10.87 -9.75
C GLU A 51 9.42 9.92 -9.64
N TYR A 52 9.57 8.66 -10.06
CA TYR A 52 8.49 7.68 -10.00
C TYR A 52 8.66 6.76 -8.81
N TRP A 53 7.72 6.84 -7.88
CA TRP A 53 7.55 5.84 -6.84
C TRP A 53 6.58 4.77 -7.32
N ASN A 54 6.97 3.51 -7.21
CA ASN A 54 6.09 2.39 -7.50
C ASN A 54 6.21 1.29 -6.43
N SER A 55 5.15 0.52 -6.32
CA SER A 55 5.03 -0.62 -5.42
C SER A 55 4.43 -1.77 -6.22
N SER A 56 5.19 -2.86 -6.39
CA SER A 56 4.70 -4.13 -6.90
C SER A 56 4.85 -5.19 -5.81
N LEU A 57 3.78 -5.45 -5.07
CA LEU A 57 3.82 -6.29 -3.90
C LEU A 57 3.58 -7.73 -4.31
N GLY A 58 4.67 -8.40 -4.68
CA GLY A 58 4.68 -9.83 -4.91
C GLY A 58 5.94 -10.25 -5.67
N GLY A 59 6.40 -11.46 -5.39
CA GLY A 59 7.78 -11.87 -5.71
C GLY A 59 8.70 -11.79 -4.50
N GLY A 60 8.27 -12.33 -3.37
CA GLY A 60 9.22 -12.74 -2.35
C GLY A 60 10.02 -13.94 -2.86
N SER A 61 11.34 -13.80 -3.02
CA SER A 61 12.23 -14.95 -2.94
C SER A 61 11.93 -15.73 -1.65
N LEU A 62 12.07 -17.06 -1.63
CA LEU A 62 11.85 -17.92 -0.44
C LEU A 62 12.53 -17.41 0.86
N PHE A 63 13.51 -16.51 0.74
CA PHE A 63 14.28 -15.94 1.84
C PHE A 63 14.04 -14.45 2.12
N LYS A 64 13.19 -13.77 1.33
CA LYS A 64 12.81 -12.37 1.58
C LYS A 64 11.40 -12.33 2.17
N ARG A 65 11.24 -11.62 3.29
CA ARG A 65 9.90 -11.32 3.81
C ARG A 65 9.12 -10.61 2.69
N PRO A 66 7.89 -11.05 2.39
CA PRO A 66 7.10 -10.38 1.37
C PRO A 66 6.86 -8.95 1.83
N ASP A 67 7.28 -8.00 1.00
CA ASP A 67 6.89 -6.62 1.14
C ASP A 67 5.37 -6.60 0.92
N THR A 68 4.64 -6.30 2.00
CA THR A 68 3.18 -6.31 2.04
C THR A 68 2.72 -4.96 2.55
N VAL A 69 1.54 -4.55 2.09
CA VAL A 69 0.83 -3.43 2.70
C VAL A 69 0.58 -3.78 4.16
N GLN A 70 0.80 -2.81 5.05
CA GLN A 70 0.37 -2.91 6.44
C GLN A 70 -0.72 -1.89 6.70
N ILE A 71 -1.80 -2.34 7.34
CA ILE A 71 -2.83 -1.48 7.88
C ILE A 71 -2.75 -1.59 9.40
N ILE A 72 -2.54 -0.46 10.06
CA ILE A 72 -2.40 -0.40 11.51
C ILE A 72 -3.48 0.51 12.08
N ARG A 73 -4.26 -0.03 13.00
CA ARG A 73 -5.18 0.73 13.84
C ARG A 73 -4.48 1.11 15.13
N ASP A 74 -4.23 2.40 15.34
CA ASP A 74 -3.82 2.96 16.64
C ASP A 74 -5.09 3.35 17.40
N VAL A 75 -5.54 2.47 18.30
CA VAL A 75 -6.81 2.66 19.03
C VAL A 75 -6.72 3.85 19.98
N GLY A 76 -5.57 4.04 20.62
CA GLY A 76 -5.35 5.12 21.58
C GLY A 76 -5.41 6.51 20.96
N LYS A 77 -5.16 6.63 19.64
CA LYS A 77 -5.19 7.90 18.92
C LYS A 77 -6.31 8.01 17.87
N GLY A 78 -7.13 6.98 17.69
CA GLY A 78 -8.18 6.94 16.68
C GLY A 78 -7.66 7.02 15.25
N LYS A 79 -6.45 6.47 14.99
CA LYS A 79 -5.78 6.59 13.69
C LYS A 79 -5.78 5.27 12.93
N LEU A 80 -6.02 5.34 11.64
CA LEU A 80 -5.73 4.28 10.69
C LEU A 80 -4.47 4.65 9.90
N VAL A 81 -3.48 3.78 9.91
CA VAL A 81 -2.18 3.98 9.25
C VAL A 81 -2.05 2.96 8.13
N LEU A 82 -1.96 3.41 6.90
CA LEU A 82 -1.67 2.61 5.72
C LEU A 82 -0.19 2.79 5.35
N ILE A 83 0.56 1.70 5.34
CA ILE A 83 1.97 1.71 5.00
C ILE A 83 2.19 0.83 3.79
N VAL A 84 2.71 1.44 2.73
CA VAL A 84 2.98 0.78 1.46
C VAL A 84 4.49 0.83 1.18
N PRO A 85 5.19 -0.31 1.19
CA PRO A 85 6.57 -0.35 0.74
C PRO A 85 6.63 -0.17 -0.78
N GLY A 86 7.64 0.54 -1.27
CA GLY A 86 7.90 0.70 -2.69
C GLY A 86 9.34 1.14 -2.96
N THR A 87 9.58 1.53 -4.19
CA THR A 87 10.88 2.02 -4.66
C THR A 87 10.71 3.26 -5.50
N ILE A 88 11.63 4.20 -5.34
CA ILE A 88 11.82 5.31 -6.28
C ILE A 88 12.93 4.91 -7.25
N THR A 89 12.64 5.04 -8.54
CA THR A 89 13.62 4.87 -9.62
C THR A 89 14.01 6.25 -10.14
N LYS A 90 15.29 6.62 -9.98
CA LYS A 90 15.82 7.88 -10.51
C LYS A 90 16.05 7.75 -12.01
N GLN A 91 15.64 8.74 -12.80
CA GLN A 91 15.67 8.65 -14.28
C GLN A 91 17.06 8.37 -14.87
N ASN A 92 18.14 8.62 -14.12
CA ASN A 92 19.52 8.50 -14.59
C ASN A 92 20.38 7.47 -13.82
N ASP A 93 19.90 6.97 -12.68
CA ASP A 93 20.63 6.01 -11.86
C ASP A 93 19.83 4.70 -11.83
N GLU A 94 20.44 3.59 -12.21
CA GLU A 94 19.87 2.23 -12.01
C GLU A 94 19.69 1.87 -10.51
N ILE A 95 19.86 2.84 -9.62
CA ILE A 95 19.72 2.71 -8.18
C ILE A 95 18.25 2.90 -7.82
N ASN A 96 17.63 1.80 -7.42
CA ASN A 96 16.31 1.82 -6.80
C ASN A 96 16.45 2.11 -5.31
N GLU A 97 15.96 3.26 -4.88
CA GLU A 97 15.89 3.61 -3.46
C GLU A 97 14.59 3.07 -2.86
N ARG A 98 14.69 2.25 -1.83
CA ARG A 98 13.51 1.76 -1.11
C ARG A 98 12.88 2.91 -0.32
N LYS A 99 11.59 3.15 -0.52
CA LYS A 99 10.81 4.16 0.20
C LYS A 99 9.47 3.58 0.65
N PHE A 100 8.85 4.19 1.63
CA PHE A 100 7.54 3.84 2.13
C PHE A 100 6.59 5.01 1.95
N LEU A 101 5.46 4.78 1.29
CA LEU A 101 4.31 5.67 1.38
C LEU A 101 3.59 5.36 2.68
N THR A 102 3.40 6.37 3.52
CA THR A 102 2.61 6.26 4.75
C THR A 102 1.46 7.24 4.67
N LEU A 103 0.23 6.75 4.78
CA LEU A 103 -0.98 7.56 4.89
C LEU A 103 -1.60 7.35 6.26
N ILE A 104 -1.92 8.42 6.95
CA ILE A 104 -2.45 8.40 8.30
C ILE A 104 -3.78 9.13 8.29
N ILE A 105 -4.83 8.45 8.72
CA ILE A 105 -6.22 8.90 8.65
C ILE A 105 -6.78 8.92 10.06
N ASN A 106 -7.31 10.06 10.49
CA ASN A 106 -8.06 10.17 11.73
C ASN A 106 -9.50 9.74 11.44
N THR A 107 -9.89 8.56 11.91
CA THR A 107 -11.23 8.00 11.65
C THR A 107 -11.65 7.06 12.76
N ASP A 108 -12.91 7.11 13.17
CA ASP A 108 -13.54 6.17 14.09
C ASP A 108 -14.33 5.06 13.36
N GLN A 109 -14.46 5.17 12.04
CA GLN A 109 -15.24 4.24 11.21
C GLN A 109 -14.59 2.86 11.06
N ILE A 110 -13.28 2.76 11.31
CA ILE A 110 -12.49 1.56 11.09
C ILE A 110 -11.88 1.10 12.41
N GLN A 111 -12.50 0.13 13.08
CA GLN A 111 -12.02 -0.42 14.36
C GLN A 111 -11.40 -1.80 14.19
N SER A 112 -11.74 -2.49 13.10
CA SER A 112 -11.33 -3.86 12.79
C SER A 112 -11.17 -4.06 11.28
N PHE A 113 -10.60 -5.20 10.89
CA PHE A 113 -10.50 -5.60 9.48
C PHE A 113 -11.88 -5.63 8.78
N ALA A 114 -12.93 -6.07 9.49
CA ALA A 114 -14.29 -6.15 8.96
C ALA A 114 -14.89 -4.78 8.61
N ASP A 115 -14.32 -3.69 9.16
CA ASP A 115 -14.80 -2.34 8.91
C ASP A 115 -14.16 -1.70 7.66
N LEU A 116 -13.09 -2.28 7.10
CA LEU A 116 -12.41 -1.72 5.91
C LEU A 116 -13.36 -1.40 4.73
N PRO A 117 -14.41 -2.19 4.44
CA PRO A 117 -15.39 -1.83 3.41
C PRO A 117 -16.11 -0.48 3.65
N ASN A 118 -16.13 0.05 4.87
CA ASN A 118 -16.69 1.37 5.17
C ASN A 118 -15.90 2.52 4.53
N LEU A 119 -14.68 2.26 4.04
CA LEU A 119 -13.90 3.22 3.26
C LEU A 119 -14.46 3.42 1.84
N ASN A 120 -15.44 2.62 1.40
CA ASN A 120 -15.93 2.67 0.03
C ASN A 120 -16.52 4.04 -0.32
N ASN A 121 -16.06 4.64 -1.43
CA ASN A 121 -16.44 5.98 -1.87
C ASN A 121 -16.21 7.08 -0.81
N THR A 122 -15.21 6.91 0.05
CA THR A 122 -14.82 7.93 1.04
C THR A 122 -13.67 8.80 0.53
N SER A 123 -13.56 10.00 1.09
CA SER A 123 -12.50 10.94 0.76
C SER A 123 -12.02 11.65 2.03
N PHE A 124 -10.71 11.84 2.13
CA PHE A 124 -10.07 12.54 3.23
C PHE A 124 -9.24 13.69 2.68
N GLN A 125 -9.40 14.86 3.31
CA GLN A 125 -8.52 15.99 3.07
C GLN A 125 -7.18 15.73 3.79
N LEU A 126 -6.07 15.93 3.08
CA LEU A 126 -4.73 15.78 3.63
C LEU A 126 -4.23 17.15 4.13
N ASP A 127 -4.66 17.52 5.34
CA ASP A 127 -4.46 18.83 5.98
C ASP A 127 -3.95 18.75 7.43
N ASN A 128 -3.42 17.59 7.84
CA ASN A 128 -3.02 17.22 9.21
C ASN A 128 -4.15 17.08 10.23
N SER A 129 -5.34 17.63 9.98
CA SER A 129 -6.49 17.53 10.88
C SER A 129 -7.28 16.24 10.65
N SER A 130 -7.51 15.89 9.39
CA SER A 130 -8.32 14.73 8.99
C SER A 130 -7.44 13.56 8.58
N ALA A 131 -6.43 13.84 7.76
CA ALA A 131 -5.43 12.87 7.34
C ALA A 131 -4.14 13.59 6.96
N TYR A 132 -3.06 12.84 6.83
CA TYR A 132 -1.79 13.31 6.28
C TYR A 132 -1.02 12.14 5.65
N GLY A 133 -0.12 12.45 4.73
CA GLY A 133 0.67 11.49 3.97
C GLY A 133 2.14 11.89 3.89
N LEU A 134 3.01 10.90 3.70
CA LEU A 134 4.44 11.13 3.49
C LEU A 134 5.10 9.97 2.72
N VAL A 135 6.26 10.26 2.11
CA VAL A 135 7.16 9.26 1.54
C VAL A 135 8.48 9.30 2.32
N SER A 136 8.91 8.18 2.91
CA SER A 136 10.10 8.14 3.78
C SER A 136 10.98 6.91 3.59
N ASP A 137 12.22 6.99 4.07
CA ASP A 137 13.11 5.84 4.13
C ASP A 137 12.64 4.76 5.13
N PRO A 138 13.00 3.48 4.92
CA PRO A 138 12.61 2.37 5.78
C PRO A 138 13.00 2.54 7.25
N PHE A 139 14.12 3.22 7.52
CA PHE A 139 14.68 3.36 8.87
C PHE A 139 13.86 4.27 9.77
N TYR A 140 13.03 5.15 9.19
CA TYR A 140 12.14 6.03 9.95
C TYR A 140 10.93 5.30 10.53
N TYR A 141 10.66 4.07 10.08
CA TYR A 141 9.54 3.24 10.52
C TYR A 141 9.70 2.69 11.95
N GLY A 142 10.92 2.62 12.49
CA GLY A 142 11.21 1.79 13.67
C GLY A 142 11.28 2.48 15.04
N SER A 143 11.38 3.80 15.13
CA SER A 143 11.70 4.45 16.41
C SER A 143 10.99 5.76 16.76
N ARG A 144 10.26 6.42 15.84
CA ARG A 144 9.85 7.83 16.05
C ARG A 144 8.52 8.26 15.42
N TYR A 145 7.47 7.45 15.50
CA TYR A 145 6.10 7.92 15.24
C TYR A 145 5.56 8.96 16.25
N ALA A 146 6.36 9.35 17.26
CA ALA A 146 5.93 10.29 18.29
C ALA A 146 6.23 11.76 17.97
N ASN A 147 7.31 12.09 17.23
CA ASN A 147 7.82 13.47 17.17
C ASN A 147 8.26 13.95 15.78
N LEU A 148 7.95 13.22 14.69
CA LEU A 148 8.21 13.76 13.36
C LEU A 148 7.03 14.66 13.01
N GLU A 149 7.22 15.97 13.12
CA GLU A 149 6.28 17.00 12.65
C GLU A 149 6.24 17.01 11.12
N VAL A 150 5.82 15.90 10.53
CA VAL A 150 5.50 15.88 9.10
C VAL A 150 4.17 16.60 8.95
N GLN A 151 4.19 17.71 8.23
CA GLN A 151 3.01 18.50 7.94
C GLN A 151 2.64 18.29 6.47
N SER A 152 1.57 17.55 6.19
CA SER A 152 0.92 17.65 4.90
C SER A 152 0.33 19.04 4.77
N SER A 153 0.75 19.79 3.76
CA SER A 153 0.34 21.19 3.58
C SER A 153 -0.98 21.28 2.81
N SER A 154 -1.24 20.35 1.88
CA SER A 154 -2.53 20.19 1.21
C SER A 154 -2.60 18.88 0.41
N GLY A 155 -3.80 18.37 0.16
CA GLY A 155 -3.99 17.25 -0.75
C GLY A 155 -5.28 16.49 -0.49
N LYS A 156 -5.44 15.36 -1.18
CA LYS A 156 -6.62 14.51 -1.05
C LYS A 156 -6.26 13.03 -1.17
N LEU A 157 -6.93 12.21 -0.37
CA LEU A 157 -6.96 10.76 -0.47
C LEU A 157 -8.39 10.33 -0.78
N ASN A 158 -8.59 9.60 -1.87
CA ASN A 158 -9.90 9.07 -2.25
C ASN A 158 -9.84 7.54 -2.24
N PHE A 159 -10.70 6.92 -1.43
CA PHE A 159 -11.00 5.49 -1.54
C PHE A 159 -12.17 5.33 -2.48
N LEU A 160 -11.88 4.92 -3.71
CA LEU A 160 -12.88 4.78 -4.76
C LEU A 160 -13.63 3.46 -4.65
N ASN A 161 -12.94 2.41 -4.23
CA ASN A 161 -13.57 1.12 -3.95
C ASN A 161 -12.96 0.48 -2.69
N ALA A 162 -13.82 0.01 -1.80
CA ALA A 162 -13.45 -0.82 -0.66
C ALA A 162 -14.52 -1.91 -0.50
N ARG A 163 -14.20 -3.17 -0.84
CA ARG A 163 -15.20 -4.24 -0.82
C ARG A 163 -14.63 -5.56 -0.30
N TYR A 164 -15.49 -6.30 0.39
CA TYR A 164 -15.14 -7.64 0.87
C TYR A 164 -15.27 -8.66 -0.26
N GLU A 165 -14.21 -9.42 -0.50
CA GLU A 165 -14.10 -10.47 -1.51
C GLU A 165 -14.23 -11.83 -0.82
N ARG A 166 -15.41 -12.45 -0.92
CA ARG A 166 -15.77 -13.66 -0.16
C ARG A 166 -14.87 -14.85 -0.51
N GLU A 167 -14.51 -14.99 -1.78
CA GLU A 167 -13.75 -16.15 -2.27
C GLU A 167 -12.35 -16.23 -1.65
N THR A 168 -11.74 -15.07 -1.38
CA THR A 168 -10.38 -14.96 -0.85
C THR A 168 -10.35 -14.53 0.62
N SER A 169 -11.52 -14.27 1.22
CA SER A 169 -11.64 -13.67 2.57
C SER A 169 -10.74 -12.45 2.75
N SER A 170 -10.77 -11.56 1.76
CA SER A 170 -9.94 -10.36 1.69
C SER A 170 -10.80 -9.11 1.47
N VAL A 171 -10.21 -7.93 1.64
CA VAL A 171 -10.83 -6.66 1.26
C VAL A 171 -10.00 -6.05 0.14
N ILE A 172 -10.63 -5.77 -1.00
CA ILE A 172 -10.01 -4.98 -2.05
C ILE A 172 -10.18 -3.51 -1.69
N ILE A 173 -9.07 -2.79 -1.54
CA ILE A 173 -9.05 -1.33 -1.41
C ILE A 173 -8.34 -0.72 -2.62
N SER A 174 -8.99 0.23 -3.27
CA SER A 174 -8.42 0.94 -4.42
C SER A 174 -8.80 2.42 -4.39
N GLY A 175 -7.89 3.25 -4.87
CA GLY A 175 -8.10 4.68 -4.79
C GLY A 175 -7.03 5.52 -5.47
N THR A 176 -7.13 6.82 -5.20
CA THR A 176 -6.19 7.84 -5.69
C THR A 176 -5.72 8.73 -4.56
N PHE A 177 -4.54 9.31 -4.71
CA PHE A 177 -4.00 10.28 -3.76
C PHE A 177 -3.12 11.31 -4.46
N GLY A 178 -3.01 12.47 -3.84
CA GLY A 178 -2.02 13.48 -4.19
C GLY A 178 -1.96 14.51 -3.07
N PHE A 179 -0.75 14.92 -2.71
CA PHE A 179 -0.52 15.85 -1.61
C PHE A 179 0.88 16.43 -1.65
N ASP A 180 1.01 17.59 -1.01
CA ASP A 180 2.28 18.20 -0.69
C ASP A 180 2.57 17.99 0.81
N TYR A 181 3.84 17.83 1.16
CA TYR A 181 4.27 17.64 2.55
C TYR A 181 5.66 18.21 2.81
N VAL A 182 5.90 18.62 4.04
CA VAL A 182 7.23 19.01 4.52
C VAL A 182 7.85 17.82 5.24
N ASP A 183 9.04 17.39 4.82
CA ASP A 183 9.74 16.29 5.48
C ASP A 183 10.36 16.73 6.82
N TYR A 184 10.97 15.78 7.53
CA TYR A 184 11.59 16.04 8.83
C TYR A 184 12.82 16.97 8.79
N ASN A 185 13.39 17.20 7.60
CA ASN A 185 14.48 18.14 7.38
C ASN A 185 13.96 19.54 6.99
N GLY A 186 12.65 19.72 6.86
CA GLY A 186 12.05 20.97 6.40
C GLY A 186 12.02 21.12 4.89
N ASN A 187 12.25 20.06 4.11
CA ASN A 187 12.16 20.12 2.66
C ASN A 187 10.72 19.97 2.20
N ASP A 188 10.31 20.83 1.26
CA ASP A 188 9.04 20.68 0.56
C ASP A 188 9.11 19.50 -0.41
N ASN A 189 8.08 18.68 -0.37
CA ASN A 189 7.93 17.51 -1.21
C ASN A 189 6.51 17.47 -1.78
N SER A 190 6.38 16.89 -2.97
CA SER A 190 5.12 16.75 -3.68
C SER A 190 4.88 15.33 -4.15
N VAL A 191 3.62 14.91 -4.07
CA VAL A 191 3.15 13.59 -4.49
C VAL A 191 1.94 13.77 -5.40
N TYR A 192 2.06 13.37 -6.66
CA TYR A 192 1.01 13.54 -7.66
C TYR A 192 0.64 12.24 -8.36
N TYR A 193 -0.57 12.24 -8.93
CA TYR A 193 -1.11 11.12 -9.72
C TYR A 193 -1.06 9.77 -9.00
N GLY A 194 -1.11 9.80 -7.67
CA GLY A 194 -1.03 8.62 -6.83
C GLY A 194 -2.23 7.70 -7.05
N ARG A 195 -1.96 6.41 -7.18
CA ARG A 195 -2.97 5.35 -7.34
C ARG A 195 -2.56 4.13 -6.55
N PHE A 196 -3.56 3.42 -6.03
CA PHE A 196 -3.33 2.13 -5.39
C PHE A 196 -4.48 1.17 -5.66
N ASP A 197 -4.15 -0.12 -5.66
CA ASP A 197 -5.08 -1.22 -5.87
C ASP A 197 -4.56 -2.46 -5.13
N PHE A 198 -5.06 -2.68 -3.91
CA PHE A 198 -4.56 -3.70 -2.99
C PHE A 198 -5.64 -4.70 -2.60
N LYS A 199 -5.24 -5.95 -2.48
CA LYS A 199 -5.99 -7.01 -1.81
C LYS A 199 -5.44 -7.17 -0.39
N ILE A 200 -6.24 -6.79 0.60
CA ILE A 200 -5.86 -6.78 2.01
C ILE A 200 -6.41 -8.03 2.68
N TYR A 201 -5.53 -8.80 3.31
CA TYR A 201 -5.91 -9.93 4.15
C TYR A 201 -5.93 -9.52 5.62
N GLU A 202 -6.66 -10.25 6.45
CA GLU A 202 -6.76 -9.97 7.89
C GLU A 202 -5.38 -9.95 8.57
N SER A 203 -4.43 -10.79 8.12
CA SER A 203 -3.05 -10.81 8.64
C SER A 203 -2.24 -9.53 8.37
N MET A 204 -2.70 -8.68 7.44
CA MET A 204 -2.10 -7.37 7.14
C MET A 204 -2.68 -6.26 8.02
N PHE A 205 -3.80 -6.51 8.69
CA PHE A 205 -4.44 -5.59 9.62
C PHE A 205 -3.93 -5.84 11.04
N LYS A 206 -3.41 -4.80 11.68
CA LYS A 206 -2.88 -4.86 13.05
C LYS A 206 -3.57 -3.83 13.91
N THR A 207 -3.72 -4.14 15.19
CA THR A 207 -4.18 -3.19 16.20
C THR A 207 -3.06 -2.95 17.19
N LEU A 208 -2.76 -1.68 17.46
CA LEU A 208 -1.80 -1.21 18.46
C LEU A 208 -2.53 -0.66 19.69
#